data_AF-A0A7W7PQ50-F1
#
_entry.id   AF-A0A7W7PQ50-F1
#
_cell.length_a   1.000
_cell.length_b   1.000
_cell.length_c   1.000
_cell.angle_alpha   90.00
_cell.angle_beta   90.00
_cell.angle_gamma   90.00
#
_symmetry.space_group_name_H-M   'P 1'
#
loop_
_entity.id
_entity.type
_entity.pdbx_description
1 polymer ?
#
loop_
_entity_poly.entity_id
_entity_poly.type
_entity_poly.pdbx_seq_one_letter_code
_entity_poly.pdbx_strand_id
1 'polypeptide(L)'
;MDSMHPHHAAPPAPSGAAPATRQPRLSPREEEVLHYIAQGCTYGGTARRIGVSVHTVDGYLRRIRSKFEIRTYAELVRLDLSLGL
;
A
#
# COMPACT_ATOMS: atom_id res chain seq x y z
N MET A 1 -25.70 4.91 -20.27
CA MET A 1 -25.15 5.34 -18.97
C MET A 1 -24.06 4.36 -18.62
N ASP A 2 -23.05 4.23 -19.48
CA ASP A 2 -21.83 5.04 -19.46
C ASP A 2 -21.09 5.01 -18.11
N SER A 3 -19.80 4.68 -18.19
CA SER A 3 -18.76 4.87 -17.18
C SER A 3 -18.41 3.70 -16.22
N MET A 4 -17.39 2.96 -16.69
CA MET A 4 -16.18 2.58 -15.95
C MET A 4 -16.23 1.33 -15.08
N HIS A 5 -16.20 0.15 -15.72
CA HIS A 5 -15.43 -0.97 -15.16
C HIS A 5 -13.95 -0.63 -15.34
N PRO A 6 -13.16 -0.33 -14.28
CA PRO A 6 -11.72 -0.36 -14.43
C PRO A 6 -11.32 -1.82 -14.65
N HIS A 7 -11.11 -2.18 -15.93
CA HIS A 7 -10.27 -3.31 -16.29
C HIS A 7 -8.82 -2.92 -15.97
N HIS A 8 -8.51 -2.73 -14.68
CA HIS A 8 -7.14 -2.50 -14.25
C HIS A 8 -6.51 -3.88 -14.13
N ALA A 9 -5.76 -4.24 -15.18
CA ALA A 9 -4.84 -5.37 -15.14
C ALA A 9 -4.13 -5.38 -13.78
N ALA A 10 -4.08 -6.55 -13.14
CA ALA A 10 -3.29 -6.76 -11.95
C ALA A 10 -1.92 -6.09 -12.12
N PRO A 11 -1.43 -5.27 -11.16
CA PRO A 11 -0.11 -4.70 -11.32
C PRO A 11 0.88 -5.86 -11.47
N PRO A 12 1.73 -5.85 -12.52
CA PRO A 12 2.79 -6.84 -12.65
C PRO A 12 3.62 -6.81 -11.37
N ALA A 13 3.79 -7.96 -10.74
CA ALA A 13 4.69 -8.09 -9.60
C ALA A 13 6.09 -7.62 -10.01
N PRO A 14 6.68 -6.63 -9.34
CA PRO A 14 8.10 -6.38 -9.48
C PRO A 14 8.85 -7.17 -8.41
N SER A 15 9.60 -8.15 -8.92
CA SER A 15 10.91 -8.60 -8.47
C SER A 15 11.11 -8.97 -7.01
N GLY A 16 11.29 -10.27 -6.78
CA GLY A 16 12.03 -10.75 -5.61
C GLY A 16 13.44 -10.16 -5.64
N ALA A 17 13.77 -9.37 -4.62
CA ALA A 17 15.14 -8.99 -4.35
C ALA A 17 15.64 -9.82 -3.16
N ALA A 18 16.68 -10.60 -3.43
CA ALA A 18 17.46 -11.40 -2.50
C ALA A 18 17.97 -10.59 -1.28
N PRO A 19 18.42 -11.23 -0.19
CA PRO A 19 18.68 -10.56 1.08
C PRO A 19 20.02 -9.82 1.01
N ALA A 20 19.97 -8.56 0.59
CA ALA A 20 20.98 -7.58 0.98
C ALA A 20 20.44 -6.85 2.21
N THR A 21 21.27 -6.68 3.22
CA THR A 21 21.03 -6.07 4.55
C THR A 21 20.62 -4.58 4.50
N ARG A 22 19.62 -4.26 3.70
CA ARG A 22 19.08 -2.92 3.47
C ARG A 22 17.65 -2.94 4.01
N GLN A 23 17.35 -2.01 4.91
CA GLN A 23 16.02 -1.87 5.52
C GLN A 23 14.92 -2.11 4.48
N PRO A 24 13.86 -2.86 4.82
CA PRO A 24 12.77 -3.13 3.90
C PRO A 24 12.28 -1.80 3.33
N ARG A 25 12.25 -1.69 2.00
CA ARG A 25 11.71 -0.52 1.32
C ARG A 25 10.32 -0.82 0.80
N LEU A 26 9.46 0.19 0.88
CA LEU A 26 8.16 0.13 0.25
C LEU A 26 8.32 0.39 -1.26
N SER A 27 7.45 -0.25 -2.03
CA SER A 27 7.21 0.14 -3.41
C SER A 27 6.46 1.48 -3.44
N PRO A 28 6.59 2.30 -4.49
CA PRO A 28 5.82 3.54 -4.64
C PRO A 28 4.31 3.33 -4.42
N ARG A 29 3.77 2.18 -4.87
CA ARG A 29 2.35 1.83 -4.64
C ARG A 29 2.03 1.49 -3.18
N GLU A 30 2.96 0.87 -2.47
CA GLU A 30 2.81 0.58 -1.05
C GLU A 30 2.92 1.89 -0.23
N GLU A 31 3.79 2.82 -0.61
CA GLU A 31 3.89 4.16 -0.02
C GLU A 31 2.61 4.96 -0.21
N GLU A 32 2.06 5.01 -1.44
CA GLU A 32 0.77 5.67 -1.70
C GLU A 32 -0.36 5.10 -0.83
N VAL A 33 -0.44 3.76 -0.72
CA VAL A 33 -1.44 3.11 0.14
C VAL A 33 -1.22 3.47 1.60
N LEU A 34 0.03 3.38 2.09
CA LEU A 34 0.38 3.70 3.47
C LEU A 34 -0.02 5.14 3.81
N HIS A 35 0.34 6.09 2.95
CA HIS A 35 0.09 7.52 3.14
C HIS A 35 -1.40 7.84 3.25
N TYR A 36 -2.22 7.36 2.31
CA TYR A 36 -3.66 7.59 2.39
C TYR A 36 -4.28 6.92 3.62
N ILE A 37 -3.84 5.71 3.97
CA ILE A 37 -4.32 5.02 5.15
C ILE A 37 -3.91 5.78 6.42
N ALA A 38 -2.68 6.27 6.52
CA ALA A 38 -2.18 7.02 7.67
C ALA A 38 -2.93 8.35 7.87
N GLN A 39 -3.38 9.00 6.78
CA GLN A 39 -4.26 10.17 6.81
C GLN A 39 -5.71 9.86 7.26
N GLY A 40 -6.05 8.60 7.52
CA GLY A 40 -7.40 8.19 7.92
C GLY A 40 -8.33 7.92 6.74
N CYS A 41 -7.82 7.74 5.52
CA CYS A 41 -8.66 7.27 4.42
C CYS A 41 -9.12 5.82 4.67
N THR A 42 -10.36 5.54 4.32
CA THR A 42 -10.88 4.16 4.33
C THR A 42 -10.26 3.37 3.16
N TYR A 43 -10.27 2.03 3.25
CA TYR A 43 -9.70 1.20 2.19
C TYR A 43 -10.38 1.43 0.83
N GLY A 44 -11.69 1.68 0.83
CA GLY A 44 -12.46 2.08 -0.35
C GLY A 44 -12.08 3.46 -0.90
N GLY A 45 -11.83 4.43 -0.02
CA GLY A 45 -11.34 5.75 -0.41
C GLY A 45 -9.96 5.69 -1.02
N THR A 46 -9.03 4.97 -0.38
CA THR A 46 -7.67 4.74 -0.88
C THR A 46 -7.71 4.04 -2.24
N ALA A 47 -8.46 2.94 -2.36
CA ALA A 47 -8.65 2.19 -3.60
C ALA A 47 -9.09 3.09 -4.77
N ARG A 48 -10.08 3.95 -4.53
CA ARG A 48 -10.57 4.91 -5.53
C ARG A 48 -9.52 5.95 -5.92
N ARG A 49 -8.72 6.45 -4.96
CA ARG A 49 -7.68 7.47 -5.23
C ARG A 49 -6.53 6.93 -6.07
N ILE A 50 -6.07 5.72 -5.78
CA ILE A 50 -4.95 5.09 -6.51
C ILE A 50 -5.38 4.25 -7.71
N GLY A 51 -6.69 4.08 -7.93
CA GLY A 51 -7.26 3.39 -9.09
C GLY A 51 -7.14 1.86 -9.03
N VAL A 52 -7.23 1.27 -7.83
CA VAL A 52 -7.17 -0.20 -7.63
C VAL A 52 -8.40 -0.70 -6.88
N SER A 53 -8.54 -2.02 -6.74
CA SER A 53 -9.59 -2.63 -5.93
C SER A 53 -9.26 -2.60 -4.44
N VAL A 54 -10.29 -2.58 -3.58
CA VAL A 54 -10.12 -2.67 -2.11
C VAL A 54 -9.33 -3.92 -1.71
N HIS A 55 -9.55 -5.04 -2.41
CA HIS A 55 -8.77 -6.26 -2.20
C HIS A 55 -7.27 -6.08 -2.50
N THR A 56 -6.93 -5.26 -3.50
CA THR A 56 -5.55 -4.92 -3.82
C THR A 56 -4.93 -4.04 -2.72
N VAL A 57 -5.69 -3.09 -2.16
CA VAL A 57 -5.27 -2.29 -1.00
C VAL A 57 -4.97 -3.17 0.21
N ASP A 58 -5.84 -4.14 0.50
CA ASP A 58 -5.61 -5.12 1.57
C ASP A 58 -4.32 -5.93 1.33
N GLY A 59 -4.08 -6.38 0.09
CA GLY A 59 -2.85 -7.07 -0.30
C GLY A 59 -1.59 -6.21 -0.13
N TYR A 60 -1.67 -4.90 -0.41
CA TYR A 60 -0.57 -3.97 -0.13
C TYR A 60 -0.35 -3.81 1.38
N LEU A 61 -1.40 -3.59 2.17
CA LEU A 61 -1.32 -3.47 3.63
C LEU A 61 -0.76 -4.73 4.29
N ARG A 62 -1.15 -5.92 3.81
CA ARG A 62 -0.61 -7.19 4.30
C ARG A 62 0.89 -7.28 4.09
N ARG A 63 1.39 -6.86 2.92
CA ARG A 63 2.82 -6.84 2.62
C ARG A 63 3.57 -5.81 3.44
N ILE A 64 3.05 -4.58 3.56
CA ILE A 64 3.62 -3.54 4.43
C ILE A 64 3.77 -4.06 5.86
N ARG A 65 2.69 -4.65 6.40
CA ARG A 65 2.68 -5.24 7.74
C ARG A 65 3.67 -6.38 7.89
N SER A 66 3.77 -7.27 6.90
CA SER A 66 4.74 -8.37 6.94
C SER A 66 6.18 -7.89 6.80
N LYS A 67 6.45 -6.83 6.03
CA LYS A 67 7.81 -6.28 5.83
C LYS A 67 8.33 -5.53 7.07
N PHE A 68 7.47 -4.82 7.78
CA PHE A 68 7.83 -3.96 8.91
C PHE A 68 7.33 -4.48 10.27
N GLU A 69 6.82 -5.71 10.30
CA GLU A 69 6.24 -6.37 11.48
C GLU A 69 5.10 -5.59 12.17
N ILE A 70 4.42 -4.73 11.41
CA ILE A 70 3.38 -3.85 11.92
C ILE A 70 2.12 -4.63 12.27
N ARG A 71 1.58 -4.39 13.48
CA ARG A 71 0.38 -5.05 13.97
C ARG A 71 -0.80 -4.10 14.15
N THR A 72 -0.51 -2.82 14.33
CA THR A 72 -1.50 -1.80 14.67
C THR A 72 -1.56 -0.69 13.63
N TYR A 73 -2.69 0.01 13.58
CA TYR A 73 -2.84 1.21 12.75
C TYR A 73 -1.87 2.33 13.20
N ALA A 74 -1.64 2.49 14.50
CA ALA A 74 -0.72 3.49 15.03
C ALA A 74 0.72 3.29 14.53
N GLU A 75 1.16 2.04 14.37
CA GLU A 75 2.46 1.73 13.79
C GLU A 75 2.53 2.03 12.28
N LEU A 76 1.43 1.87 11.53
CA LEU A 76 1.37 2.33 10.12
C LEU A 76 1.56 3.84 10.04
N VAL A 77 0.87 4.61 10.90
CA VAL A 77 1.03 6.06 10.97
C VAL A 77 2.45 6.46 11.35
N ARG A 78 3.06 5.77 12.33
CA ARG A 78 4.47 6.02 12.69
C ARG A 78 5.43 5.71 11.55
N LEU A 79 5.18 4.65 10.78
CA LEU A 79 5.99 4.31 9.62
C LEU A 79 5.90 5.41 8.55
N ASP A 80 4.69 5.87 8.25
CA ASP A 80 4.43 6.98 7.31
C ASP A 80 5.22 8.24 7.70
N LEU A 81 5.12 8.65 8.97
CA LEU A 81 5.87 9.78 9.53
C LEU A 81 7.39 9.56 9.49
N SER A 82 7.86 8.34 9.71
CA SER A 82 9.29 8.01 9.67
C SER A 82 9.86 8.04 8.25
N LEU A 83 9.02 7.79 7.25
CA LEU A 83 9.37 7.90 5.83
C LEU A 83 9.22 9.35 5.31
N GLY A 84 8.48 10.20 6.02
CA GLY A 84 8.27 11.60 5.67
C GLY A 84 7.35 11.76 4.45
N LEU A 85 6.39 10.85 4.30
CA LEU A 85 5.37 10.88 3.24
C LEU A 85 4.33 11.98 3.46
#